data_AF-A0AAV8G316-F1
#
_entry.id   AF-A0AAV8G316-F1
#
_cell.length_a   1.000
_cell.length_b   1.000
_cell.length_c   1.000
_cell.angle_alpha   90.00
_cell.angle_beta   90.00
_cell.angle_gamma   90.00
#
_symmetry.space_group_name_H-M   'P 1'
#
loop_
_entity.id
_entity.type
_entity.pdbx_description
1 polymer ?
#
loop_
_entity_poly.entity_id
_entity_poly.type
_entity_poly.pdbx_seq_one_letter_code
_entity_poly.pdbx_strand_id
1 'polypeptide(L)'
;MQNHDNLHYGDVCKDVASEFYQRVSAAELAGIPLWRIVADPGIGFSKSCEHNLELISNLPSVRREIEKFSLGASRVPFLVGPSRKRFLGEICGKLDPAARDPATVAAVTGAILGGANIVRVHNVGFGVDAAKVGDALLKHRRKTGKF
;
A
#
# COMPACT_ATOMS: atom_id res chain seq x y z
N MET A 1 -16.86 -7.59 -3.82
CA MET A 1 -16.66 -8.71 -2.88
C MET A 1 -15.56 -9.59 -3.46
N GLN A 2 -14.61 -10.08 -2.65
CA GLN A 2 -13.54 -10.95 -3.17
C GLN A 2 -14.14 -12.30 -3.56
N ASN A 3 -13.87 -12.77 -4.78
CA ASN A 3 -14.28 -14.08 -5.26
C ASN A 3 -13.17 -14.67 -6.16
N HIS A 4 -13.27 -15.95 -6.53
CA HIS A 4 -12.24 -16.58 -7.36
C HIS A 4 -12.01 -15.80 -8.66
N ASP A 5 -13.08 -15.34 -9.31
CA ASP A 5 -13.03 -14.65 -10.60
C ASP A 5 -12.24 -13.33 -10.59
N ASN A 6 -12.07 -12.69 -9.42
CA ASN A 6 -11.35 -11.40 -9.30
C ASN A 6 -10.02 -11.48 -8.56
N LEU A 7 -9.54 -12.69 -8.24
CA LEU A 7 -8.27 -12.91 -7.54
C LEU A 7 -7.11 -13.31 -8.48
N HIS A 8 -7.31 -13.21 -9.80
CA HIS A 8 -6.32 -13.63 -10.78
C HIS A 8 -5.31 -12.52 -11.08
N TYR A 9 -4.13 -12.65 -10.50
CA TYR A 9 -2.96 -11.84 -10.79
C TYR A 9 -1.84 -12.77 -11.26
N GLY A 10 -1.16 -12.40 -12.36
CA GLY A 10 0.06 -13.10 -12.76
C GLY A 10 1.23 -12.61 -11.93
N ASP A 11 1.32 -11.29 -11.79
CA ASP A 11 2.26 -10.58 -10.92
C ASP A 11 1.53 -9.37 -10.37
N VAL A 12 1.15 -9.43 -9.08
CA VAL A 12 0.28 -8.42 -8.47
C VAL A 12 0.89 -7.01 -8.55
N CYS A 13 2.22 -6.88 -8.52
CA CYS A 13 2.86 -5.57 -8.61
C CYS A 13 2.74 -4.99 -10.03
N LYS A 14 2.98 -5.81 -11.06
CA LYS A 14 2.85 -5.40 -12.47
C LYS A 14 1.41 -5.07 -12.84
N ASP A 15 0.49 -5.94 -12.44
CA ASP A 15 -0.92 -5.82 -12.79
C ASP A 15 -1.53 -4.57 -12.12
N VAL A 16 -1.27 -4.36 -10.82
CA VAL A 16 -1.71 -3.15 -10.11
C VAL A 16 -1.06 -1.88 -10.70
N ALA A 17 0.20 -1.93 -11.11
CA ALA A 17 0.87 -0.80 -11.76
C ALA A 17 0.21 -0.44 -13.10
N SER A 18 -0.14 -1.44 -13.90
CA SER A 18 -0.85 -1.27 -15.18
C SER A 18 -2.23 -0.67 -14.98
N GLU A 19 -3.03 -1.23 -14.07
CA GLU A 19 -4.36 -0.70 -13.70
C GLU A 19 -4.27 0.74 -13.21
N PHE A 20 -3.29 1.04 -12.33
CA PHE A 20 -3.07 2.38 -11.83
C PHE A 20 -2.74 3.37 -12.94
N TYR A 21 -1.77 3.03 -13.81
CA TYR A 21 -1.37 3.91 -14.90
C TYR A 21 -2.53 4.25 -15.84
N GLN A 22 -3.38 3.27 -16.16
CA GLN A 22 -4.59 3.51 -16.96
C GLN A 22 -5.51 4.56 -16.33
N ARG A 23 -5.70 4.51 -15.00
CA ARG A 23 -6.53 5.47 -14.26
C ARG A 23 -5.89 6.85 -14.17
N VAL A 24 -4.57 6.91 -13.93
CA VAL A 24 -3.83 8.17 -13.91
C VAL A 24 -3.87 8.85 -15.27
N SER A 25 -3.59 8.11 -16.34
CA SER A 25 -3.62 8.62 -17.71
C SER A 25 -5.01 9.18 -18.06
N ALA A 26 -6.08 8.48 -17.70
CA ALA A 26 -7.45 8.99 -17.88
C ALA A 26 -7.72 10.27 -17.07
N ALA A 27 -7.22 10.38 -15.84
CA ALA A 27 -7.36 11.57 -15.02
C ALA A 27 -6.58 12.77 -15.59
N GLU A 28 -5.34 12.54 -16.06
CA GLU A 28 -4.53 13.58 -16.70
C GLU A 28 -5.17 14.08 -17.99
N LEU A 29 -5.71 13.18 -18.83
CA LEU A 29 -6.46 13.55 -20.03
C LEU A 29 -7.73 14.36 -19.73
N ALA A 30 -8.32 14.15 -18.55
CA ALA A 30 -9.44 14.96 -18.04
C ALA A 30 -9.00 16.29 -17.40
N GLY A 31 -7.70 16.62 -17.42
CA GLY A 31 -7.15 17.87 -16.90
C GLY A 31 -6.79 17.85 -15.41
N ILE A 32 -6.76 16.67 -14.77
CA ILE A 32 -6.33 16.55 -13.37
C ILE A 32 -4.80 16.43 -13.34
N PRO A 33 -4.08 17.41 -12.79
CA PRO A 33 -2.62 17.35 -12.76
C PRO A 33 -2.14 16.31 -11.74
N LEU A 34 -1.00 15.66 -12.02
CA LEU A 34 -0.43 14.58 -11.20
C LEU A 34 -0.28 14.92 -9.71
N TRP A 35 0.03 16.18 -9.38
CA TRP A 35 0.20 16.62 -7.99
C TRP A 35 -1.12 16.66 -7.19
N ARG A 36 -2.27 16.49 -7.84
CA ARG A 36 -3.58 16.27 -7.20
C ARG A 36 -3.96 14.79 -7.09
N ILE A 37 -3.11 13.88 -7.53
CA ILE A 37 -3.39 12.44 -7.54
C ILE A 37 -2.69 11.78 -6.36
N VAL A 38 -3.36 10.79 -5.77
CA VAL A 38 -2.81 9.84 -4.80
C VAL A 38 -3.18 8.44 -5.28
N ALA A 39 -2.23 7.52 -5.22
CA ALA A 39 -2.44 6.12 -5.57
C ALA A 39 -2.82 5.30 -4.35
N ASP A 40 -3.78 4.39 -4.47
CA ASP A 40 -4.03 3.34 -3.48
C ASP A 40 -3.91 1.98 -4.19
N PRO A 41 -2.99 1.09 -3.78
CA PRO A 41 -2.84 -0.24 -4.37
C PRO A 41 -4.01 -1.19 -4.02
N GLY A 42 -4.99 -0.73 -3.25
CA GLY A 42 -6.22 -1.44 -2.97
C GLY A 42 -5.97 -2.68 -2.10
N ILE A 43 -5.22 -2.51 -1.01
CA ILE A 43 -4.99 -3.60 -0.03
C ILE A 43 -6.34 -4.16 0.42
N GLY A 44 -6.49 -5.48 0.41
CA GLY A 44 -7.70 -6.24 0.77
C GLY A 44 -8.88 -6.02 -0.17
N PHE A 45 -8.68 -5.50 -1.38
CA PHE A 45 -9.68 -5.48 -2.43
C PHE A 45 -9.23 -6.41 -3.55
N SER A 46 -10.05 -7.44 -3.79
CA SER A 46 -9.80 -8.47 -4.81
C SER A 46 -8.38 -9.04 -4.76
N LYS A 47 -7.85 -9.30 -3.55
CA LYS A 47 -6.46 -9.78 -3.34
C LYS A 47 -6.41 -10.87 -2.27
N SER A 48 -5.61 -11.91 -2.50
CA SER A 48 -5.32 -12.96 -1.52
C SER A 48 -4.47 -12.41 -0.37
N CYS A 49 -4.25 -13.20 0.67
CA CYS A 49 -3.36 -12.83 1.77
C CYS A 49 -1.95 -12.52 1.22
N GLU A 50 -1.45 -13.38 0.35
CA GLU A 50 -0.13 -13.28 -0.29
C GLU A 50 0.00 -12.01 -1.13
N HIS A 51 -0.99 -11.72 -1.98
CA HIS A 51 -1.01 -10.49 -2.78
C HIS A 51 -0.98 -9.23 -1.91
N ASN A 52 -1.67 -9.24 -0.77
CA ASN A 52 -1.66 -8.10 0.16
C ASN A 52 -0.28 -7.93 0.82
N LEU A 53 0.33 -9.03 1.25
CA LEU A 53 1.66 -9.01 1.87
C LEU A 53 2.73 -8.57 0.87
N GLU A 54 2.65 -9.04 -0.37
CA GLU A 54 3.55 -8.66 -1.44
C GLU A 54 3.48 -7.15 -1.73
N LEU A 55 2.28 -6.60 -1.89
CA LEU A 55 2.13 -5.15 -2.12
C LEU A 55 2.60 -4.31 -0.93
N ILE A 56 2.26 -4.69 0.31
CA ILE A 56 2.68 -3.95 1.50
C ILE A 56 4.21 -3.93 1.61
N SER A 57 4.85 -5.06 1.31
CA SER A 57 6.31 -5.20 1.45
C SER A 57 7.07 -4.61 0.26
N ASN A 58 6.41 -4.45 -0.90
CA ASN A 58 7.09 -4.21 -2.17
C ASN A 58 6.48 -3.08 -3.02
N LEU A 59 5.92 -2.04 -2.38
CA LEU A 59 5.50 -0.81 -3.08
C LEU A 59 6.57 -0.21 -4.02
N PRO A 60 7.91 -0.31 -3.75
CA PRO A 60 8.91 0.17 -4.69
C PRO A 60 8.87 -0.58 -6.03
N SER A 61 8.49 -1.86 -6.04
CA SER A 61 8.28 -2.61 -7.27
C SER A 61 7.10 -2.06 -8.08
N VAL A 62 5.97 -1.78 -7.42
CA VAL A 62 4.82 -1.15 -8.08
C VAL A 62 5.25 0.19 -8.71
N ARG A 63 6.03 1.01 -8.01
CA ARG A 63 6.57 2.27 -8.56
C ARG A 63 7.47 2.05 -9.77
N ARG A 64 8.40 1.08 -9.71
CA ARG A 64 9.28 0.75 -10.85
C ARG A 64 8.49 0.26 -12.05
N GLU A 65 7.42 -0.49 -11.85
CA GLU A 65 6.55 -0.93 -12.94
C GLU A 65 5.77 0.26 -13.54
N ILE A 66 5.27 1.19 -12.73
CA ILE A 66 4.64 2.43 -13.23
C ILE A 66 5.64 3.30 -14.01
N GLU A 67 6.89 3.37 -13.56
CA GLU A 67 7.95 4.17 -14.18
C GLU A 67 8.24 3.76 -15.63
N LYS A 68 8.01 2.49 -15.98
CA LYS A 68 8.08 2.00 -17.37
C LYS A 68 7.07 2.68 -18.30
N PHE A 69 5.95 3.16 -17.75
CA PHE A 69 4.90 3.86 -18.49
C PHE A 69 5.02 5.38 -18.37
N SER A 70 5.26 5.90 -17.15
CA SER A 70 5.39 7.33 -16.89
C SER A 70 6.20 7.61 -15.63
N LEU A 71 7.28 8.37 -15.79
CA LEU A 71 8.10 8.86 -14.68
C LEU A 71 7.31 9.80 -13.76
N GLY A 72 6.37 10.58 -14.29
CA GLY A 72 5.52 11.46 -13.47
C GLY A 72 4.58 10.65 -12.58
N ALA A 73 3.89 9.68 -13.16
CA ALA A 73 2.94 8.82 -12.44
C ALA A 73 3.64 7.98 -11.36
N SER A 74 4.89 7.53 -11.60
CA SER A 74 5.63 6.73 -10.61
C SER A 74 6.01 7.49 -9.34
N ARG A 75 5.95 8.83 -9.37
CA ARG A 75 6.25 9.73 -8.23
C ARG A 75 5.02 10.12 -7.41
N VAL A 76 3.83 9.74 -7.86
CA VAL A 76 2.58 10.00 -7.13
C VAL A 76 2.64 9.39 -5.71
N PRO A 77 2.16 10.08 -4.66
CA PRO A 77 2.12 9.54 -3.31
C PRO A 77 1.25 8.28 -3.21
N PHE A 78 1.68 7.30 -2.41
CA PHE A 78 0.92 6.09 -2.15
C PHE A 78 0.21 6.17 -0.81
N LEU A 79 -1.11 5.98 -0.82
CA LEU A 79 -1.95 5.75 0.35
C LEU A 79 -2.15 4.25 0.56
N VAL A 80 -1.96 3.76 1.77
CA VAL A 80 -2.11 2.34 2.10
C VAL A 80 -3.04 2.18 3.30
N GLY A 81 -4.11 1.40 3.13
CA GLY A 81 -5.13 1.19 4.16
C GLY A 81 -5.29 -0.27 4.59
N PRO A 82 -4.37 -0.86 5.37
CA PRO A 82 -4.47 -2.25 5.82
C PRO A 82 -5.42 -2.42 7.03
N SER A 83 -5.85 -1.30 7.64
CA SER A 83 -6.48 -1.27 8.95
C SER A 83 -7.71 -2.17 9.06
N ARG A 84 -7.64 -3.10 10.04
CA ARG A 84 -8.68 -4.08 10.39
C ARG A 84 -9.10 -5.02 9.25
N LYS A 85 -8.35 -5.09 8.15
CA LYS A 85 -8.69 -5.94 7.00
C LYS A 85 -8.60 -7.42 7.33
N ARG A 86 -9.36 -8.23 6.58
CA ARG A 86 -9.56 -9.67 6.83
C ARG A 86 -8.25 -10.45 6.87
N PHE A 87 -7.32 -10.19 5.95
CA PHE A 87 -6.03 -10.90 5.89
C PHE A 87 -5.20 -10.77 7.19
N LEU A 88 -5.30 -9.64 7.91
CA LEU A 88 -4.66 -9.50 9.22
C LEU A 88 -5.28 -10.42 10.27
N GLY A 89 -6.61 -10.59 10.19
CA GLY A 89 -7.33 -11.54 11.03
C GLY A 89 -6.96 -12.99 10.74
N GLU A 90 -6.77 -13.33 9.46
CA GLU A 90 -6.32 -14.65 9.02
C GLU A 90 -4.92 -14.97 9.54
N ILE A 91 -3.96 -14.03 9.44
CA ILE A 91 -2.58 -14.21 9.93
C ILE A 91 -2.53 -14.34 11.46
N CYS A 92 -3.26 -13.49 12.19
CA CYS A 92 -3.13 -13.37 13.64
C CYS A 92 -4.21 -14.14 14.43
N GLY A 93 -5.08 -14.89 13.77
CA GLY A 93 -6.20 -15.60 14.41
C GLY A 93 -7.22 -14.65 15.07
N LYS A 94 -7.52 -13.51 14.44
CA LYS A 94 -8.46 -12.49 14.97
C LYS A 94 -9.71 -12.36 14.10
N LEU A 95 -10.80 -12.99 14.54
CA LEU A 95 -12.10 -12.94 13.84
C LEU A 95 -12.74 -11.54 13.93
N ASP A 96 -12.70 -10.91 15.10
CA ASP A 96 -13.23 -9.56 15.30
C ASP A 96 -12.32 -8.50 14.65
N PRO A 97 -12.84 -7.64 13.73
CA PRO A 97 -12.09 -6.51 13.19
C PRO A 97 -11.54 -5.55 14.25
N ALA A 98 -12.24 -5.29 15.36
CA ALA A 98 -11.77 -4.37 16.39
C ALA A 98 -10.52 -4.90 17.12
N ALA A 99 -10.39 -6.22 17.24
CA ALA A 99 -9.22 -6.88 17.82
C ALA A 99 -7.97 -6.89 16.91
N ARG A 100 -8.06 -6.33 15.69
CA ARG A 100 -6.95 -6.30 14.71
C ARG A 100 -6.11 -5.03 14.78
N ASP A 101 -6.34 -4.17 15.76
CA ASP A 101 -5.56 -2.93 15.92
C ASP A 101 -4.04 -3.20 16.10
N PRO A 102 -3.58 -4.19 16.90
CA PRO A 102 -2.15 -4.54 16.97
C PRO A 102 -1.58 -5.03 15.63
N ALA A 103 -2.32 -5.87 14.91
CA ALA A 103 -1.92 -6.34 13.58
C ALA A 103 -1.89 -5.20 12.55
N THR A 104 -2.81 -4.24 12.69
CA THR A 104 -2.84 -3.02 11.88
C THR A 104 -1.59 -2.19 12.09
N VAL A 105 -1.16 -1.99 13.33
CA VAL A 105 0.09 -1.27 13.65
C VAL A 105 1.27 -1.91 12.94
N ALA A 106 1.42 -3.23 13.04
CA ALA A 106 2.49 -3.95 12.36
C ALA A 106 2.45 -3.76 10.83
N ALA A 107 1.27 -3.91 10.21
CA ALA A 107 1.10 -3.73 8.77
C ALA A 107 1.35 -2.28 8.31
N VAL A 108 0.92 -1.29 9.09
CA VAL A 108 1.16 0.14 8.84
C VAL A 108 2.65 0.45 8.91
N THR A 109 3.35 -0.02 9.95
CA THR A 109 4.80 0.15 10.04
C THR A 109 5.50 -0.50 8.84
N GLY A 110 5.10 -1.71 8.45
CA GLY A 110 5.61 -2.38 7.25
C GLY A 110 5.39 -1.56 5.97
N ALA A 111 4.18 -1.04 5.77
CA ALA A 111 3.85 -0.22 4.60
C ALA A 111 4.69 1.08 4.54
N ILE A 112 4.91 1.74 5.68
CA ILE A 112 5.74 2.95 5.76
C ILE A 112 7.20 2.61 5.40
N LEU A 113 7.74 1.54 5.97
CA LEU A 113 9.09 1.06 5.62
C LEU A 113 9.20 0.67 4.14
N GLY A 114 8.10 0.18 3.55
CA GLY A 114 7.96 -0.10 2.12
C GLY A 114 7.78 1.14 1.24
N GLY A 115 7.62 2.34 1.81
CA GLY A 115 7.52 3.60 1.05
C GLY A 115 6.10 4.12 0.82
N ALA A 116 5.12 3.71 1.63
CA ALA A 116 3.84 4.38 1.72
C ALA A 116 4.03 5.83 2.21
N ASN A 117 3.28 6.76 1.64
CA ASN A 117 3.31 8.18 2.01
C ASN A 117 2.18 8.54 2.96
N ILE A 118 1.04 7.86 2.82
CA ILE A 118 -0.17 8.10 3.60
C ILE A 118 -0.68 6.75 4.09
N VAL A 119 -1.16 6.70 5.33
CA VAL A 119 -1.80 5.50 5.88
C VAL A 119 -3.21 5.80 6.32
N ARG A 120 -4.14 4.91 5.98
CA ARG A 120 -5.56 5.02 6.36
C ARG A 120 -5.87 4.04 7.47
N VAL A 121 -6.23 4.55 8.64
CA VAL A 121 -6.46 3.76 9.87
C VAL A 121 -7.79 4.11 10.54
N HIS A 122 -8.35 3.14 11.27
CA HIS A 122 -9.52 3.37 12.13
C HIS A 122 -9.11 3.96 13.49
N ASN A 123 -8.05 3.41 14.11
CA ASN A 123 -7.51 3.90 15.37
C ASN A 123 -6.37 4.88 15.09
N VAL A 124 -6.66 6.18 15.20
CA VAL A 124 -5.73 7.26 14.86
C VAL A 124 -4.54 7.30 15.82
N GLY A 125 -4.76 7.11 17.12
CA GLY A 125 -3.67 7.13 18.11
C GLY A 125 -2.59 6.10 17.78
N PHE A 126 -3.00 4.85 17.55
CA PHE A 126 -2.08 3.78 17.15
C PHE A 126 -1.44 4.00 15.79
N GLY A 127 -2.17 4.57 14.83
CA GLY A 127 -1.62 4.92 13.51
C GLY A 127 -0.55 6.01 13.59
N VAL A 128 -0.74 7.03 14.43
CA VAL A 128 0.24 8.10 14.67
C VAL A 128 1.52 7.53 15.27
N ASP A 129 1.40 6.64 16.26
CA ASP A 129 2.58 6.02 16.89
C ASP A 129 3.32 5.13 15.89
N ALA A 130 2.61 4.30 15.13
CA ALA A 130 3.19 3.47 14.08
C ALA A 130 3.93 4.32 13.03
N ALA A 131 3.37 5.47 12.66
CA ALA A 131 3.98 6.39 11.70
C ALA A 131 5.23 7.08 12.25
N LYS A 132 5.18 7.61 13.46
CA LYS A 132 6.35 8.24 14.11
C LYS A 132 7.52 7.26 14.24
N VAL A 133 7.23 6.03 14.67
CA VAL A 133 8.25 4.98 14.81
C VAL A 133 8.77 4.55 13.43
N GLY A 134 7.87 4.31 12.45
CA GLY A 134 8.25 3.95 11.08
C GLY A 134 9.16 4.98 10.43
N ASP A 135 8.83 6.26 10.56
CA ASP A 135 9.63 7.37 10.05
C ASP A 135 11.01 7.45 10.74
N ALA A 136 11.06 7.24 12.06
CA ALA A 136 12.31 7.21 12.81
C ALA A 136 13.23 6.09 12.31
N LEU A 137 12.67 4.89 12.06
CA LEU A 137 13.41 3.75 11.50
C LEU A 137 13.95 4.06 10.09
N LEU A 138 13.14 4.67 9.22
CA LEU A 138 13.58 5.09 7.87
C LEU A 138 14.73 6.10 7.93
N LYS A 139 14.61 7.12 8.77
CA LYS A 139 15.65 8.13 8.98
C LYS A 139 16.95 7.50 9.45
N HIS A 140 16.88 6.51 10.34
CA HIS A 140 18.05 5.80 10.82
C HIS A 140 18.71 4.93 9.73
N ARG A 141 17.92 4.13 8.98
CA ARG A 141 18.45 3.29 7.88
C ARG A 141 19.22 4.11 6.84
N ARG A 142 18.67 5.25 6.43
CA ARG A 142 19.32 6.18 5.48
C ARG A 142 20.67 6.70 5.98
N LYS A 143 20.82 6.95 7.28
CA LYS A 143 22.10 7.36 7.88
C LYS A 143 23.15 6.25 7.86
N THR A 144 22.73 4.99 7.89
CA THR A 144 23.62 3.82 7.98
C THR A 144 24.05 3.23 6.63
N GLY A 145 23.58 3.77 5.49
CA GLY A 145 24.07 3.40 4.15
C GLY A 145 23.74 1.98 3.66
N LYS A 146 22.87 1.22 4.34
CA LYS A 146 22.42 -0.10 3.86
C LYS A 146 21.29 0.07 2.84
N PHE A 147 21.61 -0.08 1.55
CA PHE A 147 20.68 -0.19 0.42
C PHE A 147 20.63 -1.63 -0.08
#